data_AF-A0A953T8U5-F1
#
_entry.id   AF-A0A953T8U5-F1
#
_cell.length_a   1.000
_cell.length_b   1.000
_cell.length_c   1.000
_cell.angle_alpha   90.00
_cell.angle_beta   90.00
_cell.angle_gamma   90.00
#
_symmetry.space_group_name_H-M   'P 1'
#
loop_
_entity.id
_entity.type
_entity.pdbx_description
1 polymer ?
#
loop_
_entity_poly.entity_id
_entity_poly.type
_entity_poly.pdbx_seq_one_letter_code
_entity_poly.pdbx_strand_id
1 'polypeptide(L)'
;MPTKHKKPEVPSHLVVLDAKTFQPQLDQLVDTLAYKVQREGLAKLPKPAFVTADIYMLMRQAHRSYDLFLYLNSDERRSKDPDWRIAYSIVILPILRCMIDCLYNVTSILKSPGPKGYQFRESGYKLALRALDDDEQRYGGDPKWDSYIAEKRRLITVAMKTNGITSADIKAVKTWPTLGAYLRVDKNNPDTPHKQFLRTLTFGFWQEYSGMAHATFQGLLPTAFFYAPKDVPHEYRPVLDDTGEGMIFLSVSRAAAILLCLLTEVQAYFRFDGARINERLHQVWNALIVVPEIKELYDKRYATLMTKKGINTR
;
A
#
# COMPACT_ATOMS: atom_id res chain seq x y z
N MET A 1 0.72 33.10 -40.19
CA MET A 1 1.39 33.60 -38.97
C MET A 1 1.40 32.48 -37.95
N PRO A 2 2.56 32.04 -37.43
CA PRO A 2 2.60 30.99 -36.42
C PRO A 2 2.12 31.56 -35.08
N THR A 3 1.06 30.98 -34.53
CA THR A 3 0.58 31.24 -33.18
C THR A 3 1.67 30.85 -32.18
N LYS A 4 2.21 31.83 -31.46
CA LYS A 4 3.09 31.60 -30.30
C LYS A 4 2.33 30.72 -29.30
N HIS A 5 2.66 29.43 -29.26
CA HIS A 5 2.26 28.59 -28.14
C HIS A 5 2.90 29.18 -26.88
N LYS A 6 2.09 29.81 -26.03
CA LYS A 6 2.46 30.14 -24.67
C LYS A 6 2.96 28.82 -24.05
N LYS A 7 4.23 28.78 -23.64
CA LYS A 7 4.73 27.71 -22.78
C LYS A 7 3.72 27.59 -21.63
N PRO A 8 3.20 26.39 -21.32
CA PRO A 8 2.43 26.23 -20.09
C PRO A 8 3.32 26.72 -18.96
N GLU A 9 2.83 27.69 -18.19
CA GLU A 9 3.45 28.10 -16.94
C GLU A 9 3.46 26.86 -16.05
N VAL A 10 4.64 26.24 -15.93
CA VAL A 10 4.90 25.21 -14.93
C VAL A 10 4.69 25.91 -13.59
N PRO A 11 3.79 25.43 -12.72
CA PRO A 11 3.67 25.99 -11.39
C PRO A 11 4.99 25.75 -10.65
N SER A 12 5.87 26.76 -10.65
CA SER A 12 6.85 26.90 -9.58
C SER A 12 6.00 27.07 -8.33
N HIS A 13 5.93 26.05 -7.48
CA HIS A 13 6.42 26.01 -6.09
C HIS A 13 6.04 24.60 -5.61
N LEU A 14 6.83 23.57 -5.94
CA LEU A 14 6.71 22.31 -5.19
C LEU A 14 6.92 22.68 -3.72
N VAL A 15 5.95 22.35 -2.88
CA VAL A 15 6.04 22.58 -1.44
C VAL A 15 7.34 21.94 -0.95
N VAL A 16 8.19 22.71 -0.28
CA VAL A 16 9.43 22.17 0.26
C VAL A 16 9.09 21.24 1.42
N LEU A 17 9.24 19.93 1.18
CA LEU A 17 9.11 18.89 2.18
C LEU A 17 10.50 18.30 2.43
N ASP A 18 11.08 18.62 3.59
CA ASP A 18 12.35 18.02 3.99
C ASP A 18 12.10 16.61 4.54
N ALA A 19 12.64 15.59 3.85
CA ALA A 19 12.53 14.20 4.27
C ALA A 19 13.01 13.97 5.71
N LYS A 20 13.98 14.75 6.20
CA LYS A 20 14.53 14.63 7.55
C LYS A 20 13.50 14.92 8.64
N THR A 21 12.42 15.66 8.34
CA THR A 21 11.39 16.01 9.33
C THR A 21 10.43 14.86 9.62
N PHE A 22 10.34 13.86 8.74
CA PHE A 22 9.38 12.77 8.88
C PHE A 22 9.97 11.37 8.70
N GLN A 23 10.95 11.18 7.80
CA GLN A 23 11.44 9.87 7.38
C GLN A 23 12.05 9.05 8.54
N PRO A 24 13.04 9.56 9.32
CA PRO A 24 13.62 8.76 10.40
C PRO A 24 12.58 8.36 11.45
N GLN A 25 11.63 9.26 11.69
CA GLN A 25 10.59 9.05 12.68
C GLN A 25 9.55 8.03 12.22
N LEU A 26 9.14 8.11 10.95
CA LEU A 26 8.19 7.18 10.33
C LEU A 26 8.77 5.76 10.28
N ASP A 27 10.03 5.62 9.88
CA ASP A 27 10.77 4.35 9.85
C ASP A 27 10.82 3.67 11.22
N GLN A 28 11.29 4.39 12.24
CA GLN A 28 11.31 3.86 13.60
C GLN A 28 9.90 3.57 14.15
N LEU A 29 8.88 4.31 13.70
CA LEU A 29 7.51 4.17 14.21
C LEU A 29 6.83 2.92 13.65
N VAL A 30 7.07 2.58 12.37
CA VAL A 30 6.57 1.34 11.80
C VAL A 30 7.20 0.13 12.47
N ASP A 31 8.51 0.14 12.74
CA ASP A 31 9.17 -0.92 13.52
C ASP A 31 8.54 -1.05 14.91
N THR A 32 8.40 0.07 15.61
CA THR A 32 7.78 0.12 16.95
C THR A 32 6.39 -0.52 16.95
N LEU A 33 5.51 -0.09 16.03
CA LEU A 33 4.15 -0.60 15.96
C LEU A 33 4.08 -2.05 15.47
N ALA A 34 4.91 -2.44 14.49
CA ALA A 34 4.94 -3.82 14.00
C ALA A 34 5.37 -4.79 15.12
N TYR A 35 6.43 -4.49 15.86
CA TYR A 35 6.85 -5.32 17.00
C TYR A 35 5.81 -5.33 18.13
N LYS A 36 5.08 -4.24 18.35
CA LYS A 36 3.97 -4.22 19.30
C LYS A 36 2.80 -5.07 18.84
N VAL A 37 2.41 -5.01 17.57
CA VAL A 37 1.43 -5.94 16.99
C VAL A 37 1.88 -7.38 17.22
N GLN A 38 3.11 -7.72 16.87
CA GLN A 38 3.62 -9.09 17.02
C GLN A 38 3.58 -9.60 18.46
N ARG A 39 3.99 -8.77 19.43
CA ARG A 39 4.14 -9.19 20.84
C ARG A 39 2.86 -9.07 21.65
N GLU A 40 2.10 -8.00 21.44
CA GLU A 40 0.96 -7.62 22.28
C GLU A 40 -0.38 -7.84 21.56
N GLY A 41 -0.38 -8.04 20.24
CA GLY A 41 -1.60 -8.12 19.43
C GLY A 41 -2.51 -9.29 19.78
N LEU A 42 -1.94 -10.45 20.14
CA LEU A 42 -2.69 -11.64 20.56
C LEU A 42 -3.56 -11.40 21.80
N ALA A 43 -3.12 -10.54 22.72
CA ALA A 43 -3.87 -10.21 23.92
C ALA A 43 -4.99 -9.19 23.65
N LYS A 44 -4.90 -8.44 22.54
CA LYS A 44 -5.82 -7.35 22.19
C LYS A 44 -6.80 -7.72 21.07
N LEU A 45 -6.56 -8.80 20.33
CA LEU A 45 -7.44 -9.29 19.27
C LEU A 45 -8.27 -10.49 19.74
N PRO A 46 -9.54 -10.60 19.28
CA PRO A 46 -10.26 -11.85 19.41
C PRO A 46 -9.57 -12.94 18.58
N LYS A 47 -9.88 -14.22 18.86
CA LYS A 47 -9.50 -15.32 17.97
C LYS A 47 -9.97 -15.01 16.52
N PRO A 48 -9.20 -15.41 15.50
CA PRO A 48 -8.07 -16.32 15.57
C PRO A 48 -6.70 -15.66 15.77
N ALA A 49 -5.78 -16.38 16.41
CA ALA A 49 -4.43 -15.93 16.74
C ALA A 49 -3.62 -15.45 15.52
N PHE A 50 -3.85 -16.08 14.36
CA PHE A 50 -3.11 -15.78 13.14
C PHE A 50 -3.37 -14.38 12.57
N VAL A 51 -4.45 -13.70 12.97
CA VAL A 51 -4.73 -12.32 12.52
C VAL A 51 -3.62 -11.36 12.93
N THR A 52 -3.03 -11.57 14.10
CA THR A 52 -1.88 -10.79 14.57
C THR A 52 -0.70 -10.91 13.59
N ALA A 53 -0.41 -12.14 13.15
CA ALA A 53 0.66 -12.40 12.21
C ALA A 53 0.36 -11.79 10.83
N ASP A 54 -0.89 -11.86 10.36
CA ASP A 54 -1.29 -11.27 9.08
C ASP A 54 -1.13 -9.75 9.06
N ILE A 55 -1.61 -9.06 10.11
CA ILE A 55 -1.44 -7.60 10.24
C ILE A 55 0.04 -7.24 10.32
N TYR A 56 0.82 -7.97 11.12
CA TYR A 56 2.27 -7.77 11.21
C TYR A 56 2.93 -7.89 9.83
N MET A 57 2.65 -8.95 9.08
CA MET A 57 3.27 -9.17 7.77
C MET A 57 2.84 -8.11 6.74
N LEU A 58 1.58 -7.68 6.74
CA LEU A 58 1.11 -6.59 5.88
C LEU A 58 1.79 -5.26 6.22
N MET A 59 2.04 -4.98 7.51
CA MET A 59 2.83 -3.81 7.92
C MET A 59 4.28 -3.90 7.46
N ARG A 60 4.92 -5.06 7.59
CA ARG A 60 6.30 -5.28 7.11
C ARG A 60 6.39 -5.14 5.59
N GLN A 61 5.41 -5.63 4.85
CA GLN A 61 5.36 -5.48 3.39
C GLN A 61 5.24 -3.99 3.00
N ALA A 62 4.35 -3.24 3.65
CA ALA A 62 4.19 -1.80 3.41
C ALA A 62 5.47 -1.01 3.77
N HIS A 63 6.14 -1.39 4.86
CA HIS A 63 7.42 -0.81 5.27
C HIS A 63 8.52 -1.02 4.22
N ARG A 64 8.75 -2.26 3.79
CA ARG A 64 9.80 -2.55 2.79
C ARG A 64 9.50 -1.93 1.43
N SER A 65 8.22 -1.78 1.11
CA SER A 65 7.79 -1.01 -0.06
C SER A 65 8.20 0.45 0.07
N TYR A 66 7.92 1.10 1.21
CA TYR A 66 8.35 2.47 1.48
C TYR A 66 9.88 2.63 1.46
N ASP A 67 10.63 1.72 2.09
CA ASP A 67 12.10 1.75 2.10
C ASP A 67 12.67 1.71 0.68
N LEU A 68 12.06 0.95 -0.22
CA LEU A 68 12.48 0.87 -1.62
C LEU A 68 12.33 2.23 -2.33
N PHE A 69 11.25 2.97 -2.07
CA PHE A 69 11.09 4.33 -2.59
C PHE A 69 12.20 5.24 -2.10
N LEU A 70 12.55 5.17 -0.81
CA LEU A 70 13.61 5.99 -0.23
C LEU A 70 14.99 5.62 -0.76
N TYR A 71 15.29 4.32 -0.84
CA TYR A 71 16.55 3.81 -1.32
C TYR A 71 16.83 4.28 -2.76
N LEU A 72 15.85 4.09 -3.65
CA LEU A 72 15.99 4.44 -5.06
C LEU A 72 16.02 5.96 -5.30
N ASN A 73 15.35 6.75 -4.45
CA ASN A 73 15.20 8.19 -4.65
C ASN A 73 16.05 9.05 -3.70
N SER A 74 16.94 8.46 -2.92
CA SER A 74 17.85 9.21 -2.05
C SER A 74 18.79 10.11 -2.85
N ASP A 75 19.08 11.31 -2.32
CA ASP A 75 19.99 12.26 -2.97
C ASP A 75 21.36 11.65 -3.27
N GLU A 76 21.87 10.85 -2.34
CA GLU A 76 23.13 10.12 -2.52
C GLU A 76 23.08 9.17 -3.71
N ARG A 77 22.04 8.33 -3.81
CA ARG A 77 21.88 7.40 -4.93
C ARG A 77 21.76 8.17 -6.24
N ARG A 78 20.91 9.18 -6.29
CA ARG A 78 20.62 9.96 -7.50
C ARG A 78 21.81 10.76 -8.01
N SER A 79 22.67 11.24 -7.10
CA SER A 79 23.83 12.07 -7.46
C SER A 79 25.11 11.28 -7.70
N LYS A 80 25.32 10.15 -7.00
CA LYS A 80 26.60 9.44 -7.01
C LYS A 80 26.61 8.14 -7.80
N ASP A 81 25.45 7.55 -8.09
CA ASP A 81 25.36 6.26 -8.79
C ASP A 81 25.25 6.49 -10.31
N PRO A 82 26.30 6.18 -11.10
CA PRO A 82 26.30 6.42 -12.55
C PRO A 82 25.30 5.53 -13.29
N ASP A 83 24.82 4.45 -12.66
CA ASP A 83 23.83 3.54 -13.24
C ASP A 83 22.41 3.91 -12.84
N TRP A 84 22.21 4.86 -11.94
CA TRP A 84 20.86 5.32 -11.58
C TRP A 84 20.17 5.95 -12.80
N ARG A 85 18.89 5.60 -12.98
CA ARG A 85 18.02 6.12 -14.02
C ARG A 85 16.67 6.48 -13.41
N ILE A 86 16.10 7.59 -13.84
CA ILE A 86 14.74 7.98 -13.42
C ILE A 86 13.69 6.90 -13.72
N ALA A 87 13.90 6.11 -14.78
CA ALA A 87 13.06 4.97 -15.12
C ALA A 87 12.88 4.01 -13.93
N TYR A 88 13.86 3.86 -13.04
CA TYR A 88 13.75 3.00 -11.86
C TYR A 88 12.76 3.54 -10.85
N SER A 89 12.72 4.87 -10.64
CA SER A 89 11.71 5.53 -9.81
C SER A 89 10.30 5.39 -10.38
N ILE A 90 10.19 5.28 -11.71
CA ILE A 90 8.91 5.13 -12.41
C ILE A 90 8.42 3.67 -12.39
N VAL A 91 9.31 2.70 -12.59
CA VAL A 91 8.93 1.28 -12.65
C VAL A 91 8.42 0.75 -11.30
N ILE A 92 8.78 1.41 -10.19
CA ILE A 92 8.30 1.06 -8.85
C ILE A 92 6.96 1.70 -8.48
N LEU A 93 6.43 2.65 -9.25
CA LEU A 93 5.15 3.30 -8.95
C LEU A 93 3.98 2.31 -8.72
N PRO A 94 3.87 1.18 -9.45
CA PRO A 94 2.92 0.11 -9.12
C PRO A 94 2.94 -0.37 -7.68
N ILE A 95 4.08 -0.29 -6.98
CA ILE A 95 4.23 -0.76 -5.60
C ILE A 95 3.37 0.08 -4.64
N LEU A 96 3.08 1.35 -4.96
CA LEU A 96 2.12 2.16 -4.19
C LEU A 96 0.74 1.51 -4.15
N ARG A 97 0.32 0.88 -5.26
CA ARG A 97 -0.94 0.13 -5.29
C ARG A 97 -0.94 -1.03 -4.30
N CYS A 98 0.18 -1.74 -4.17
CA CYS A 98 0.36 -2.81 -3.19
C CYS A 98 0.30 -2.28 -1.75
N MET A 99 0.88 -1.10 -1.46
CA MET A 99 0.77 -0.46 -0.14
C MET A 99 -0.69 -0.09 0.18
N ILE A 100 -1.44 0.43 -0.79
CA ILE A 100 -2.87 0.71 -0.65
C ILE A 100 -3.65 -0.58 -0.35
N ASP A 101 -3.31 -1.70 -1.00
CA ASP A 101 -3.93 -3.00 -0.69
C ASP A 101 -3.57 -3.50 0.72
N CYS A 102 -2.35 -3.27 1.20
CA CYS A 102 -1.99 -3.56 2.59
C CYS A 102 -2.88 -2.78 3.57
N LEU A 103 -3.04 -1.48 3.33
CA LEU A 103 -3.92 -0.62 4.13
C LEU A 103 -5.37 -1.11 4.09
N TYR A 104 -5.91 -1.38 2.90
CA TYR A 104 -7.26 -1.93 2.72
C TYR A 104 -7.47 -3.25 3.48
N ASN A 105 -6.52 -4.18 3.36
CA ASN A 105 -6.61 -5.49 4.00
C ASN A 105 -6.59 -5.34 5.52
N VAL A 106 -5.64 -4.57 6.07
CA VAL A 106 -5.54 -4.33 7.51
C VAL A 106 -6.81 -3.66 8.04
N THR A 107 -7.27 -2.56 7.44
CA THR A 107 -8.47 -1.87 7.93
C THR A 107 -9.73 -2.72 7.80
N SER A 108 -9.85 -3.53 6.75
CA SER A 108 -10.98 -4.45 6.57
C SER A 108 -10.97 -5.59 7.60
N ILE A 109 -9.80 -6.12 7.94
CA ILE A 109 -9.63 -7.11 9.01
C ILE A 109 -10.01 -6.47 10.35
N LEU A 110 -9.46 -5.29 10.67
CA LEU A 110 -9.68 -4.60 11.94
C LEU A 110 -11.15 -4.21 12.20
N LYS A 111 -11.99 -4.12 11.15
CA LYS A 111 -13.44 -3.91 11.33
C LYS A 111 -14.13 -5.05 12.09
N SER A 112 -13.68 -6.28 11.91
CA SER A 112 -14.22 -7.46 12.60
C SER A 112 -13.18 -8.59 12.58
N PRO A 113 -12.13 -8.51 13.42
CA PRO A 113 -10.92 -9.31 13.23
C PRO A 113 -11.14 -10.82 13.24
N GLY A 114 -12.10 -11.33 14.01
CA GLY A 114 -12.45 -12.75 13.99
C GLY A 114 -13.00 -13.17 12.63
N PRO A 115 -14.25 -12.81 12.28
CA PRO A 115 -14.86 -13.19 11.00
C PRO A 115 -14.07 -12.75 9.77
N LYS A 116 -13.52 -11.51 9.76
CA LYS A 116 -12.75 -11.00 8.61
C LYS A 116 -11.36 -11.63 8.52
N GLY A 117 -10.74 -11.97 9.65
CA GLY A 117 -9.47 -12.71 9.67
C GLY A 117 -9.62 -14.09 9.06
N TYR A 118 -10.64 -14.84 9.48
CA TYR A 118 -10.98 -16.14 8.86
C TYR A 118 -11.27 -15.98 7.37
N GLN A 119 -12.15 -15.04 7.00
CA GLN A 119 -12.48 -14.81 5.59
C GLN A 119 -11.24 -14.52 4.74
N PHE A 120 -10.31 -13.70 5.24
CA PHE A 120 -9.07 -13.36 4.54
C PHE A 120 -8.20 -14.61 4.29
N ARG A 121 -7.90 -15.40 5.32
CA ARG A 121 -7.06 -16.60 5.19
C ARG A 121 -7.74 -17.72 4.41
N GLU A 122 -8.97 -18.05 4.73
CA GLU A 122 -9.73 -19.11 4.05
C GLU A 122 -9.87 -18.80 2.56
N SER A 123 -10.14 -17.54 2.19
CA SER A 123 -10.16 -17.13 0.79
C SER A 123 -8.79 -17.27 0.13
N GLY A 124 -7.70 -16.95 0.83
CA GLY A 124 -6.34 -17.14 0.32
C GLY A 124 -6.06 -18.61 0.00
N TYR A 125 -6.38 -19.51 0.93
CA TYR A 125 -6.25 -20.95 0.70
C TYR A 125 -7.16 -21.46 -0.42
N LYS A 126 -8.40 -20.99 -0.49
CA LYS A 126 -9.33 -21.33 -1.58
C LYS A 126 -8.74 -21.03 -2.95
N LEU A 127 -8.19 -19.84 -3.13
CA LEU A 127 -7.60 -19.41 -4.40
C LEU A 127 -6.30 -20.17 -4.69
N ALA A 128 -5.46 -20.39 -3.68
CA ALA A 128 -4.21 -21.14 -3.86
C ALA A 128 -4.46 -22.60 -4.24
N LEU A 129 -5.41 -23.29 -3.59
CA LEU A 129 -5.77 -24.66 -3.94
C LEU A 129 -6.40 -24.75 -5.32
N ARG A 130 -7.29 -23.80 -5.68
CA ARG A 130 -7.86 -23.74 -7.03
C ARG A 130 -6.79 -23.58 -8.10
N ALA A 131 -5.79 -22.72 -7.87
CA ALA A 131 -4.68 -22.57 -8.81
C ALA A 131 -3.89 -23.87 -8.99
N LEU A 132 -3.70 -24.64 -7.92
CA LEU A 132 -3.06 -25.97 -8.00
C LEU A 132 -3.94 -26.98 -8.73
N ASP A 133 -5.27 -26.92 -8.58
CA ASP A 133 -6.19 -27.75 -9.35
C ASP A 133 -6.10 -27.42 -10.86
N ASP A 134 -6.03 -26.14 -11.22
CA ASP A 134 -5.87 -25.67 -12.60
C ASP A 134 -4.49 -26.10 -13.17
N ASP A 135 -3.42 -26.02 -12.37
CA ASP A 135 -2.08 -26.46 -12.75
C ASP A 135 -2.01 -27.98 -12.94
N GLU A 136 -2.63 -28.76 -12.04
CA GLU A 136 -2.69 -30.23 -12.13
C GLU A 136 -3.47 -30.67 -13.37
N GLN A 137 -4.60 -30.01 -13.68
CA GLN A 137 -5.36 -30.28 -14.89
C GLN A 137 -4.53 -30.05 -16.16
N ARG A 138 -3.66 -29.04 -16.15
CA ARG A 138 -2.87 -28.64 -17.32
C ARG A 138 -1.58 -29.43 -17.49
N TYR A 139 -0.89 -29.72 -16.39
CA TYR A 139 0.49 -30.23 -16.38
C TYR A 139 0.63 -31.61 -15.74
N GLY A 140 -0.46 -32.19 -15.23
CA GLY A 140 -0.44 -33.48 -14.55
C GLY A 140 0.17 -34.60 -15.41
N GLY A 141 1.01 -35.42 -14.78
CA GLY A 141 1.77 -36.48 -15.44
C GLY A 141 3.17 -36.07 -15.89
N ASP A 142 3.51 -34.78 -15.85
CA ASP A 142 4.91 -34.33 -15.87
C ASP A 142 5.48 -34.45 -14.45
N PRO A 143 6.50 -35.31 -14.20
CA PRO A 143 7.04 -35.54 -12.87
C PRO A 143 7.51 -34.27 -12.13
N LYS A 144 7.99 -33.25 -12.87
CA LYS A 144 8.44 -32.00 -12.27
C LYS A 144 7.26 -31.20 -11.72
N TRP A 145 6.16 -31.14 -12.47
CA TRP A 145 4.95 -30.45 -12.05
C TRP A 145 4.23 -31.22 -10.95
N ASP A 146 4.14 -32.55 -11.06
CA ASP A 146 3.54 -33.40 -10.04
C ASP A 146 4.23 -33.22 -8.68
N SER A 147 5.57 -33.20 -8.65
CA SER A 147 6.35 -32.96 -7.43
C SER A 147 6.12 -31.56 -6.86
N TYR A 148 6.11 -30.53 -7.71
CA TYR A 148 5.83 -29.15 -7.31
C TYR A 148 4.43 -29.00 -6.71
N ILE A 149 3.41 -29.53 -7.38
CA ILE A 149 2.00 -29.46 -6.95
C ILE A 149 1.82 -30.20 -5.63
N ALA A 150 2.36 -31.42 -5.50
CA ALA A 150 2.28 -32.20 -4.28
C ALA A 150 2.90 -31.46 -3.08
N GLU A 151 4.08 -30.87 -3.25
CA GLU A 151 4.73 -30.11 -2.19
C GLU A 151 3.93 -28.85 -1.80
N LYS A 152 3.40 -28.11 -2.78
CA LYS A 152 2.56 -26.93 -2.50
C LYS A 152 1.28 -27.31 -1.77
N ARG A 153 0.58 -28.38 -2.19
CA ARG A 153 -0.61 -28.89 -1.48
C ARG A 153 -0.28 -29.29 -0.05
N ARG A 154 0.88 -29.94 0.17
CA ARG A 154 1.35 -30.33 1.52
C ARG A 154 1.57 -29.10 2.41
N LEU A 155 2.27 -28.07 1.91
CA LEU A 155 2.50 -26.83 2.65
C LEU A 155 1.20 -26.11 3.02
N ILE A 156 0.25 -26.02 2.07
CA ILE A 156 -1.07 -25.44 2.33
C ILE A 156 -1.82 -26.24 3.40
N THR A 157 -1.79 -27.57 3.31
CA THR A 157 -2.47 -28.45 4.28
C THR A 157 -1.91 -28.27 5.70
N VAL A 158 -0.59 -28.20 5.85
CA VAL A 158 0.07 -27.93 7.14
C VAL A 158 -0.33 -26.55 7.68
N ALA A 159 -0.34 -25.54 6.82
CA ALA A 159 -0.70 -24.18 7.21
C ALA A 159 -2.19 -24.07 7.60
N MET A 160 -3.09 -24.74 6.89
CA MET A 160 -4.51 -24.86 7.24
C MET A 160 -4.70 -25.51 8.61
N LYS A 161 -4.03 -26.66 8.85
CA LYS A 161 -4.09 -27.37 10.13
C LYS A 161 -3.61 -26.50 11.29
N THR A 162 -2.51 -25.79 11.10
CA THR A 162 -1.94 -24.87 12.12
C THR A 162 -2.91 -23.74 12.46
N ASN A 163 -3.73 -23.31 11.51
CA ASN A 163 -4.72 -22.26 11.70
C ASN A 163 -6.08 -22.75 12.18
N GLY A 164 -6.29 -24.07 12.28
CA GLY A 164 -7.60 -24.65 12.55
C GLY A 164 -8.62 -24.39 11.43
N ILE A 165 -8.17 -24.30 10.17
CA ILE A 165 -9.03 -24.13 8.99
C ILE A 165 -9.23 -25.49 8.32
N THR A 166 -10.49 -25.85 8.06
CA THR A 166 -10.86 -27.12 7.41
C THR A 166 -11.14 -26.94 5.92
N SER A 167 -11.18 -28.04 5.19
CA SER A 167 -11.62 -28.04 3.78
C SER A 167 -13.08 -27.60 3.61
N ALA A 168 -13.93 -27.83 4.63
CA ALA A 168 -15.33 -27.39 4.60
C ALA A 168 -15.43 -25.86 4.67
N ASP A 169 -14.61 -25.23 5.52
CA ASP A 169 -14.55 -23.77 5.65
C ASP A 169 -14.15 -23.12 4.32
N ILE A 170 -13.11 -23.66 3.66
CA ILE A 170 -12.63 -23.17 2.35
C ILE A 170 -13.72 -23.30 1.25
N LYS A 171 -14.48 -24.39 1.26
CA LYS A 171 -15.58 -24.57 0.31
C LYS A 171 -16.67 -23.52 0.55
N ALA A 172 -17.04 -23.29 1.81
CA ALA A 172 -18.11 -22.37 2.20
C ALA A 172 -17.73 -20.88 2.10
N VAL A 173 -16.45 -20.52 2.27
CA VAL A 173 -16.04 -19.12 2.37
C VAL A 173 -16.31 -18.34 1.06
N LYS A 174 -16.82 -17.12 1.22
CA LYS A 174 -16.89 -16.13 0.14
C LYS A 174 -15.50 -15.51 -0.08
N THR A 175 -15.07 -15.47 -1.34
CA THR A 175 -13.81 -14.86 -1.75
C THR A 175 -13.64 -13.46 -1.15
N TRP A 176 -12.46 -13.21 -0.59
CA TRP A 176 -12.04 -11.90 -0.11
C TRP A 176 -12.04 -10.93 -1.30
N PRO A 177 -12.82 -9.85 -1.25
CA PRO A 177 -12.93 -8.95 -2.39
C PRO A 177 -11.60 -8.19 -2.58
N THR A 178 -11.18 -8.06 -3.83
CA THR A 178 -10.16 -7.06 -4.18
C THR A 178 -10.66 -5.66 -3.80
N LEU A 179 -9.76 -4.70 -3.58
CA LEU A 179 -10.17 -3.33 -3.29
C LEU A 179 -11.12 -2.78 -4.36
N GLY A 180 -10.80 -2.98 -5.64
CA GLY A 180 -11.68 -2.56 -6.74
C GLY A 180 -13.08 -3.19 -6.66
N ALA A 181 -13.18 -4.48 -6.30
CA ALA A 181 -14.48 -5.13 -6.07
C ALA A 181 -15.21 -4.58 -4.85
N TYR A 182 -14.49 -4.29 -3.75
CA TYR A 182 -15.05 -3.72 -2.52
C TYR A 182 -15.60 -2.30 -2.74
N LEU A 183 -14.97 -1.53 -3.62
CA LEU A 183 -15.33 -0.14 -3.92
C LEU A 183 -16.43 0.01 -4.98
N ARG A 184 -16.86 -1.07 -5.64
CA ARG A 184 -17.93 -1.00 -6.64
C ARG A 184 -19.16 -0.30 -6.07
N VAL A 185 -19.74 0.61 -6.85
CA VAL A 185 -20.95 1.33 -6.48
C VAL A 185 -22.09 0.33 -6.34
N ASP A 186 -22.72 0.32 -5.17
CA ASP A 186 -23.96 -0.39 -4.94
C ASP A 186 -25.07 0.66 -4.90
N LYS A 187 -25.95 0.67 -5.92
CA LYS A 187 -27.03 1.67 -6.00
C LYS A 187 -28.07 1.50 -4.91
N ASN A 188 -28.11 0.33 -4.27
CA ASN A 188 -29.13 -0.01 -3.29
C ASN A 188 -28.64 0.18 -1.85
N ASN A 189 -27.33 0.37 -1.63
CA ASN A 189 -26.74 0.49 -0.30
C ASN A 189 -25.80 1.70 -0.21
N PRO A 190 -26.01 2.63 0.75
CA PRO A 190 -25.12 3.77 0.93
C PRO A 190 -23.71 3.31 1.32
N ASP A 191 -22.69 4.05 0.84
CA ASP A 191 -21.31 3.73 1.13
C ASP A 191 -21.02 3.88 2.64
N THR A 192 -20.52 2.81 3.26
CA THR A 192 -20.09 2.83 4.67
C THR A 192 -18.93 3.84 4.88
N PRO A 193 -18.71 4.37 6.10
CA PRO A 193 -17.59 5.30 6.36
C PRO A 193 -16.22 4.74 5.96
N HIS A 194 -16.01 3.42 6.12
CA HIS A 194 -14.78 2.75 5.67
C HIS A 194 -14.63 2.76 4.15
N LYS A 195 -15.74 2.54 3.42
CA LYS A 195 -15.75 2.60 1.96
C LYS A 195 -15.49 4.04 1.50
N GLN A 196 -16.14 5.04 2.09
CA GLN A 196 -15.89 6.47 1.77
C GLN A 196 -14.43 6.89 1.98
N PHE A 197 -13.81 6.43 3.07
CA PHE A 197 -12.38 6.61 3.31
C PHE A 197 -11.54 6.01 2.18
N LEU A 198 -11.73 4.73 1.90
CA LEU A 198 -10.94 4.07 0.85
C LEU A 198 -11.19 4.67 -0.52
N ARG A 199 -12.41 5.13 -0.82
CA ARG A 199 -12.71 5.91 -2.02
C ARG A 199 -11.86 7.18 -2.11
N THR A 200 -11.77 7.94 -1.03
CA THR A 200 -10.90 9.14 -0.96
C THR A 200 -9.44 8.79 -1.26
N LEU A 201 -8.98 7.64 -0.78
CA LEU A 201 -7.64 7.12 -1.02
C LEU A 201 -7.45 6.45 -2.41
N THR A 202 -8.51 6.26 -3.21
CA THR A 202 -8.40 5.52 -4.49
C THR A 202 -8.95 6.26 -5.71
N PHE A 203 -9.67 7.36 -5.52
CA PHE A 203 -10.10 8.23 -6.61
C PHE A 203 -9.11 9.35 -6.87
N GLY A 204 -9.21 9.98 -8.04
CA GLY A 204 -8.26 10.98 -8.50
C GLY A 204 -6.91 10.35 -8.83
N PHE A 205 -5.84 11.00 -8.39
CA PHE A 205 -4.45 10.62 -8.66
C PHE A 205 -4.09 9.20 -8.18
N TRP A 206 -4.79 8.65 -7.18
CA TRP A 206 -4.56 7.29 -6.71
C TRP A 206 -4.99 6.19 -7.70
N GLN A 207 -5.92 6.49 -8.60
CA GLN A 207 -6.39 5.55 -9.62
C GLN A 207 -5.27 5.23 -10.63
N GLU A 208 -4.36 6.17 -10.86
CA GLU A 208 -3.24 6.03 -11.80
C GLU A 208 -2.35 4.84 -11.44
N TYR A 209 -2.09 4.62 -10.15
CA TYR A 209 -1.28 3.49 -9.69
C TYR A 209 -1.89 2.13 -10.00
N SER A 210 -3.22 2.04 -10.02
CA SER A 210 -3.89 0.80 -10.46
C SER A 210 -3.72 0.58 -11.96
N GLY A 211 -3.74 1.65 -12.77
CA GLY A 211 -3.44 1.56 -14.20
C GLY A 211 -1.99 1.16 -14.46
N MET A 212 -1.05 1.77 -13.74
CA MET A 212 0.38 1.44 -13.81
C MET A 212 0.64 -0.03 -13.43
N ALA A 213 0.03 -0.51 -12.34
CA ALA A 213 0.19 -1.89 -11.88
C ALA A 213 -0.34 -2.95 -12.85
N HIS A 214 -1.30 -2.59 -13.70
CA HIS A 214 -1.85 -3.47 -14.73
C HIS A 214 -1.32 -3.16 -16.14
N ALA A 215 -0.32 -2.29 -16.26
CA ALA A 215 0.23 -1.83 -17.54
C ALA A 215 -0.85 -1.38 -18.54
N THR A 216 -1.93 -0.75 -18.05
CA THR A 216 -2.99 -0.23 -18.92
C THR A 216 -2.50 1.03 -19.63
N PHE A 217 -3.07 1.35 -20.79
CA PHE A 217 -2.71 2.57 -21.52
C PHE A 217 -2.87 3.83 -20.67
N GLN A 218 -3.91 3.90 -19.83
CA GLN A 218 -4.10 5.00 -18.88
C GLN A 218 -2.92 5.13 -17.90
N GLY A 219 -2.36 4.03 -17.40
CA GLY A 219 -1.19 4.03 -16.53
C GLY A 219 0.12 4.34 -17.26
N LEU A 220 0.18 4.05 -18.56
CA LEU A 220 1.32 4.39 -19.41
C LEU A 220 1.37 5.88 -19.74
N LEU A 221 0.22 6.56 -19.90
CA LEU A 221 0.17 7.99 -20.26
C LEU A 221 1.11 8.88 -19.41
N PRO A 222 1.12 8.80 -18.06
CA PRO A 222 2.04 9.61 -17.27
C PRO A 222 3.48 9.08 -17.25
N THR A 223 3.73 7.80 -17.58
CA THR A 223 5.03 7.15 -17.33
C THR A 223 5.85 6.83 -18.59
N ALA A 224 5.21 6.78 -19.77
CA ALA A 224 5.78 6.20 -20.99
C ALA A 224 7.12 6.84 -21.39
N PHE A 225 7.19 8.16 -21.34
CA PHE A 225 8.38 8.91 -21.77
C PHE A 225 9.62 8.66 -20.90
N PHE A 226 9.43 8.22 -19.65
CA PHE A 226 10.54 7.88 -18.76
C PHE A 226 11.14 6.50 -19.06
N TYR A 227 10.41 5.61 -19.73
CA TYR A 227 10.94 4.30 -20.14
C TYR A 227 11.83 4.41 -21.38
N ALA A 228 11.62 5.43 -22.21
CA ALA A 228 12.32 5.64 -23.46
C ALA A 228 12.73 7.11 -23.67
N PRO A 229 13.54 7.69 -22.76
CA PRO A 229 13.86 9.13 -22.82
C PRO A 229 14.65 9.54 -24.08
N LYS A 230 15.36 8.59 -24.71
CA LYS A 230 16.09 8.82 -25.96
C LYS A 230 15.16 9.01 -27.16
N ASP A 231 13.97 8.44 -27.11
CA ASP A 231 12.98 8.50 -28.20
C ASP A 231 12.15 9.79 -28.14
N VAL A 232 12.26 10.54 -27.03
CA VAL A 232 11.65 11.87 -26.88
C VAL A 232 12.43 12.90 -27.70
N PRO A 233 11.76 13.72 -28.55
CA PRO A 233 12.42 14.78 -29.30
C PRO A 233 13.19 15.74 -28.38
N HIS A 234 14.36 16.18 -28.82
CA HIS A 234 15.32 16.90 -27.98
C HIS A 234 14.72 18.15 -27.31
N GLU A 235 13.83 18.88 -28.01
CA GLU A 235 13.15 20.07 -27.47
C GLU A 235 12.25 19.80 -26.24
N TYR A 236 11.75 18.57 -26.06
CA TYR A 236 10.85 18.21 -24.94
C TYR A 236 11.58 17.54 -23.78
N ARG A 237 12.85 17.13 -23.95
CA ARG A 237 13.61 16.45 -22.88
C ARG A 237 13.77 17.27 -21.59
N PRO A 238 14.02 18.60 -21.63
CA PRO A 238 14.09 19.40 -20.39
C PRO A 238 12.78 19.36 -19.58
N VAL A 239 11.63 19.31 -20.26
CA VAL A 239 10.31 19.21 -19.59
C VAL A 239 10.16 17.85 -18.91
N LEU A 240 10.73 16.79 -19.48
CA LEU A 240 10.72 15.45 -18.90
C LEU A 240 11.52 15.40 -17.59
N ASP A 241 12.68 16.06 -17.54
CA ASP A 241 13.50 16.13 -16.33
C ASP A 241 12.76 16.85 -15.19
N ASP A 242 12.18 18.03 -15.47
CA ASP A 242 11.39 18.79 -14.49
C ASP A 242 10.16 17.99 -14.00
N THR A 243 9.46 17.32 -14.93
CA THR A 243 8.30 16.47 -14.59
C THR A 243 8.72 15.27 -13.73
N GLY A 244 9.91 14.74 -14.00
CA GLY A 244 10.51 13.64 -13.28
C GLY A 244 10.71 13.91 -11.79
N GLU A 245 11.25 15.08 -11.46
CA GLU A 245 11.42 15.52 -10.06
C GLU A 245 10.08 15.61 -9.33
N GLY A 246 9.06 16.18 -9.98
CA GLY A 246 7.71 16.24 -9.43
C GLY A 246 7.11 14.86 -9.16
N MET A 247 7.32 13.89 -10.07
CA MET A 247 6.85 12.51 -9.87
C MET A 247 7.56 11.80 -8.71
N ILE A 248 8.87 11.99 -8.57
CA ILE A 248 9.64 11.44 -7.46
C ILE A 248 9.12 12.03 -6.13
N PHE A 249 9.02 13.36 -6.06
CA PHE A 249 8.49 14.05 -4.88
C PHE A 249 7.11 13.52 -4.47
N LEU A 250 6.17 13.44 -5.41
CA LEU A 250 4.81 12.99 -5.14
C LEU A 250 4.79 11.52 -4.73
N SER A 251 5.53 10.64 -5.42
CA SER A 251 5.53 9.22 -5.13
C SER A 251 6.11 8.88 -3.75
N VAL A 252 7.21 9.53 -3.35
CA VAL A 252 7.80 9.38 -2.01
C VAL A 252 6.83 9.91 -0.94
N SER A 253 6.25 11.09 -1.15
CA SER A 253 5.29 11.70 -0.22
C SER A 253 4.05 10.82 -0.04
N ARG A 254 3.52 10.28 -1.15
CA ARG A 254 2.38 9.36 -1.16
C ARG A 254 2.69 8.03 -0.48
N ALA A 255 3.89 7.46 -0.68
CA ALA A 255 4.34 6.26 0.01
C ALA A 255 4.36 6.48 1.54
N ALA A 256 4.93 7.61 1.98
CA ALA A 256 4.95 8.00 3.38
C ALA A 256 3.53 8.17 3.95
N ALA A 257 2.64 8.81 3.19
CA ALA A 257 1.24 9.01 3.58
C ALA A 257 0.49 7.68 3.78
N ILE A 258 0.61 6.73 2.84
CA ILE A 258 -0.06 5.43 2.93
C ILE A 258 0.47 4.64 4.13
N LEU A 259 1.78 4.67 4.37
CA LEU A 259 2.37 4.03 5.54
C LEU A 259 1.84 4.68 6.83
N LEU A 260 1.85 6.00 6.93
CA LEU A 260 1.32 6.73 8.09
C LEU A 260 -0.18 6.46 8.33
N CYS A 261 -0.96 6.37 7.26
CA CYS A 261 -2.36 5.94 7.30
C CYS A 261 -2.49 4.56 7.98
N LEU A 262 -1.70 3.58 7.54
CA LEU A 262 -1.67 2.23 8.11
C LEU A 262 -1.28 2.24 9.59
N LEU A 263 -0.22 2.96 9.96
CA LEU A 263 0.21 3.07 11.36
C LEU A 263 -0.86 3.70 12.24
N THR A 264 -1.55 4.73 11.73
CA THR A 264 -2.61 5.42 12.46
C THR A 264 -3.83 4.51 12.69
N GLU A 265 -4.22 3.70 11.69
CA GLU A 265 -5.31 2.72 11.83
C GLU A 265 -4.97 1.62 12.84
N VAL A 266 -3.74 1.11 12.79
CA VAL A 266 -3.25 0.11 13.75
C VAL A 266 -3.27 0.68 15.16
N GLN A 267 -2.71 1.88 15.37
CA GLN A 267 -2.73 2.50 16.70
C GLN A 267 -4.15 2.85 17.17
N ALA A 268 -5.02 3.32 16.26
CA ALA A 268 -6.43 3.59 16.55
C ALA A 268 -7.20 2.36 17.04
N TYR A 269 -6.83 1.17 16.55
CA TYR A 269 -7.43 -0.08 16.97
C TYR A 269 -6.81 -0.61 18.27
N PHE A 270 -5.49 -0.83 18.27
CA PHE A 270 -4.80 -1.53 19.35
C PHE A 270 -4.57 -0.67 20.59
N ARG A 271 -4.42 0.65 20.41
CA ARG A 271 -4.10 1.61 21.47
C ARG A 271 -2.91 1.11 22.28
N PHE A 272 -1.77 0.94 21.62
CA PHE A 272 -0.57 0.54 22.33
C PHE A 272 -0.01 1.70 23.14
N ASP A 273 0.46 1.41 24.35
CA ASP A 273 1.10 2.37 25.23
C ASP A 273 2.62 2.38 25.07
N GLY A 274 3.24 3.46 25.56
CA GLY A 274 4.70 3.65 25.57
C GLY A 274 5.28 4.16 24.24
N ALA A 275 6.61 4.31 24.21
CA ALA A 275 7.40 4.74 23.05
C ALA A 275 6.93 6.05 22.36
N ARG A 276 6.16 6.88 23.08
CA ARG A 276 5.59 8.15 22.59
C ARG A 276 4.85 7.99 21.25
N ILE A 277 4.17 6.86 21.02
CA ILE A 277 3.58 6.52 19.72
C ILE A 277 2.62 7.62 19.23
N ASN A 278 1.72 8.11 20.09
CA ASN A 278 0.72 9.10 19.71
C ASN A 278 1.35 10.45 19.32
N GLU A 279 2.27 10.95 20.15
CA GLU A 279 3.05 12.15 19.86
C GLU A 279 3.80 12.01 18.53
N ARG A 280 4.41 10.84 18.31
CA ARG A 280 5.17 10.57 17.11
C ARG A 280 4.31 10.52 15.85
N LEU A 281 3.09 9.97 15.93
CA LEU A 281 2.12 10.03 14.83
C LEU A 281 1.76 11.47 14.49
N HIS A 282 1.50 12.32 15.49
CA HIS A 282 1.19 13.74 15.28
C HIS A 282 2.33 14.51 14.61
N GLN A 283 3.56 14.29 15.05
CA GLN A 283 4.76 14.90 14.46
C GLN A 283 4.89 14.56 12.96
N VAL A 284 4.73 13.29 12.58
CA VAL A 284 4.80 12.88 11.17
C VAL A 284 3.61 13.44 10.36
N TRP A 285 2.39 13.44 10.92
CA TRP A 285 1.25 14.09 10.25
C TRP A 285 1.51 15.57 10.01
N ASN A 286 1.96 16.32 11.02
CA ASN A 286 2.24 17.75 10.91
C ASN A 286 3.32 18.07 9.86
N ALA A 287 4.31 17.17 9.71
CA ALA A 287 5.31 17.31 8.66
C ALA A 287 4.74 17.09 7.25
N LEU A 288 3.84 16.11 7.07
CA LEU A 288 3.35 15.69 5.75
C LEU A 288 2.12 16.46 5.24
N ILE A 289 1.30 17.07 6.11
CA ILE A 289 0.07 17.80 5.73
C ILE A 289 0.32 19.04 4.85
N VAL A 290 1.57 19.44 4.65
CA VAL A 290 1.94 20.48 3.68
C VAL A 290 1.68 20.03 2.24
N VAL A 291 1.63 18.72 1.99
CA VAL A 291 1.25 18.13 0.70
C VAL A 291 -0.29 18.09 0.62
N PRO A 292 -0.93 18.77 -0.36
CA PRO A 292 -2.39 18.93 -0.40
C PRO A 292 -3.18 17.60 -0.34
N GLU A 293 -2.69 16.59 -1.06
CA GLU A 293 -3.27 15.25 -1.13
C GLU A 293 -3.26 14.52 0.23
N ILE A 294 -2.19 14.74 1.01
CA ILE A 294 -2.06 14.17 2.35
C ILE A 294 -2.95 14.93 3.32
N LYS A 295 -3.02 16.26 3.18
CA LYS A 295 -3.92 17.11 3.95
C LYS A 295 -5.37 16.68 3.79
N GLU A 296 -5.80 16.38 2.57
CA GLU A 296 -7.16 15.90 2.31
C GLU A 296 -7.48 14.61 3.09
N LEU A 297 -6.56 13.64 3.14
CA LEU A 297 -6.72 12.42 3.93
C LEU A 297 -6.82 12.73 5.43
N TYR A 298 -5.98 13.65 5.90
CA TYR A 298 -5.97 14.08 7.29
C TYR A 298 -7.30 14.72 7.69
N ASP A 299 -7.73 15.72 6.93
CA ASP A 299 -8.95 16.49 7.19
C ASP A 299 -10.20 15.59 7.11
N LYS A 300 -10.30 14.75 6.08
CA LYS A 300 -11.49 13.89 5.86
C LYS A 300 -11.60 12.73 6.84
N ARG A 301 -10.50 12.28 7.46
CA ARG A 301 -10.50 11.10 8.32
C ARG A 301 -9.62 11.21 9.54
N TYR A 302 -8.32 11.39 9.35
CA TYR A 302 -7.36 11.08 10.41
C TYR A 302 -7.41 12.05 11.58
N ALA A 303 -7.70 13.34 11.36
CA ALA A 303 -7.94 14.30 12.43
C ALA A 303 -9.06 13.83 13.38
N THR A 304 -10.19 13.41 12.80
CA THR A 304 -11.34 12.90 13.56
C THR A 304 -11.04 11.54 14.20
N LEU A 305 -10.40 10.62 13.47
CA LEU A 305 -10.06 9.29 13.97
C LEU A 305 -9.13 9.38 15.19
N MET A 306 -8.04 10.15 15.07
CA MET A 306 -7.04 10.33 16.13
C MET A 306 -7.70 10.92 17.38
N THR A 307 -8.50 11.97 17.22
CA THR A 307 -9.26 12.59 18.32
C THR A 307 -10.20 11.58 18.99
N LYS A 308 -11.06 10.90 18.22
CA LYS A 308 -12.03 9.92 18.76
C LYS A 308 -11.38 8.71 19.42
N LYS A 309 -10.15 8.38 19.02
CA LYS A 309 -9.44 7.21 19.54
C LYS A 309 -8.44 7.54 20.65
N GLY A 310 -8.34 8.81 21.04
CA GLY A 310 -7.44 9.26 22.11
C GLY A 310 -5.97 9.27 21.69
N ILE A 311 -5.69 9.36 20.39
CA ILE A 311 -4.33 9.54 19.86
C ILE A 311 -4.01 11.03 19.99
N ASN A 312 -3.62 11.45 21.19
CA ASN A 312 -3.34 12.84 21.55
C ASN A 312 -1.84 13.04 21.85
N THR A 313 -1.38 14.28 21.84
CA THR A 313 0.01 14.67 22.17
C THR A 313 0.28 14.82 23.67
N ARG A 314 -0.71 14.51 24.53
CA ARG A 314 -0.61 14.61 25.99
C ARG A 314 -0.06 13.34 26.61
#